data_AF-A0AA96KYZ7-F1
#
_entry.id   AF-A0AA96KYZ7-F1
#
_cell.length_a   1.000
_cell.length_b   1.000
_cell.length_c   1.000
_cell.angle_alpha   90.00
_cell.angle_beta   90.00
_cell.angle_gamma   90.00
#
_symmetry.space_group_name_H-M   'P 1'
#
loop_
_entity.id
_entity.type
_entity.pdbx_description
1 polymer ?
#
loop_
_entity_poly.entity_id
_entity_poly.type
_entity_poly.pdbx_seq_one_letter_code
_entity_poly.pdbx_strand_id
1 'polypeptide(L)'
;MSLRLQSLTLAIASISFASAAQAAGLDRSTQPSWGFTQDGTFAYIERITIDPSISGKDNAATTPSPTTYEEGRDINNMALNYDFINYGAKADVNDKVSVGVFFDQPWGADVEFTGNNNFVNGTVSAQQVAGAGQAAQAAATAAKTAAAAYQADPTNQPNTRL
;
A
#
# COMPACT_ATOMS: atom_id res chain seq x y z
N MET A 1 0.80 -44.67 -28.63
CA MET A 1 1.80 -43.66 -28.22
C MET A 1 2.06 -43.87 -26.73
N SER A 2 3.28 -44.29 -26.33
CA SER A 2 3.60 -44.60 -24.93
C SER A 2 4.19 -43.36 -24.25
N LEU A 3 3.51 -42.83 -23.24
CA LEU A 3 4.02 -41.75 -22.39
C LEU A 3 5.09 -42.33 -21.47
N ARG A 4 6.34 -41.88 -21.63
CA ARG A 4 7.48 -42.34 -20.80
C ARG A 4 7.35 -41.75 -19.39
N LEU A 5 7.68 -42.54 -18.36
CA LEU A 5 7.58 -42.11 -16.96
C LEU A 5 8.27 -40.76 -16.69
N GLN A 6 9.40 -40.51 -17.33
CA GLN A 6 10.15 -39.25 -17.21
C GLN A 6 9.34 -38.03 -17.70
N SER A 7 8.54 -38.20 -18.75
CA SER A 7 7.65 -37.16 -19.28
C SER A 7 6.46 -36.91 -18.35
N LEU A 8 5.96 -37.96 -17.69
CA LEU A 8 4.89 -37.85 -16.69
C LEU A 8 5.38 -37.15 -15.41
N THR A 9 6.56 -37.49 -14.92
CA THR A 9 7.17 -36.83 -13.75
C THR A 9 7.42 -35.35 -14.00
N LEU A 10 7.92 -34.98 -15.19
CA LEU A 10 8.14 -33.59 -15.56
C LEU A 10 6.82 -32.80 -15.67
N ALA A 11 5.76 -33.42 -16.19
CA ALA A 11 4.43 -32.82 -16.27
C ALA A 11 3.79 -32.61 -14.90
N ILE A 12 3.94 -33.56 -13.98
CA ILE A 12 3.42 -33.42 -12.60
C ILE A 12 4.19 -32.34 -11.85
N ALA A 13 5.52 -32.27 -12.02
CA ALA A 13 6.35 -31.24 -11.40
C ALA A 13 5.99 -29.84 -11.91
N SER A 14 5.77 -29.67 -13.22
CA SER A 14 5.43 -28.36 -13.79
C SER A 14 4.05 -27.85 -13.38
N ILE A 15 3.04 -28.73 -13.25
CA ILE A 15 1.71 -28.36 -12.72
C ILE A 15 1.80 -27.96 -11.24
N SER A 16 2.66 -28.62 -10.47
CA SER A 16 2.84 -28.35 -9.03
C SER A 16 3.52 -27.01 -8.72
N PHE A 17 4.26 -26.42 -9.67
CA PHE A 17 4.85 -25.09 -9.51
C PHE A 17 3.92 -23.94 -9.94
N ALA A 18 2.90 -24.21 -10.76
CA ALA A 18 1.94 -23.21 -11.19
C ALA A 18 0.95 -22.78 -10.09
N SER A 19 0.79 -23.61 -9.03
CA SER A 19 -0.10 -23.32 -7.89
C SER A 19 0.47 -22.34 -6.86
N ALA A 20 1.74 -21.93 -7.00
CA ALA A 20 2.36 -20.96 -6.09
C ALA A 20 2.10 -19.49 -6.47
N ALA A 21 1.54 -19.23 -7.66
CA ALA A 21 1.05 -17.91 -8.04
C ALA A 21 -0.37 -17.73 -7.47
N GLN A 22 -0.46 -17.24 -6.24
CA GLN A 22 -1.71 -16.75 -5.68
C GLN A 22 -2.03 -15.41 -6.35
N ALA A 23 -2.67 -15.46 -7.51
CA ALA A 23 -3.40 -14.30 -7.98
C ALA A 23 -4.61 -14.14 -7.06
N ALA A 24 -4.56 -13.19 -6.13
CA ALA A 24 -5.77 -12.62 -5.57
C ALA A 24 -6.47 -11.87 -6.71
N GLY A 25 -7.20 -12.61 -7.54
CA GLY A 25 -8.16 -12.03 -8.47
C GLY A 25 -9.18 -11.33 -7.60
N LEU A 26 -9.00 -10.03 -7.40
CA LEU A 26 -9.95 -9.19 -6.72
C LEU A 26 -11.12 -8.95 -7.68
N ASP A 27 -11.89 -10.00 -7.95
CA ASP A 27 -13.10 -9.91 -8.76
C ASP A 27 -14.16 -9.18 -7.94
N ARG A 28 -14.16 -7.85 -8.04
CA ARG A 28 -15.21 -6.98 -7.48
C ARG A 28 -16.28 -6.63 -8.51
N SER A 29 -16.13 -7.13 -9.74
CA SER A 29 -17.11 -6.96 -10.81
C SER A 29 -18.24 -7.93 -10.57
N THR A 30 -19.30 -7.48 -9.90
CA THR A 30 -20.48 -8.30 -9.61
C THR A 30 -21.40 -8.32 -10.83
N GLN A 31 -20.86 -8.50 -12.05
CA GLN A 31 -21.70 -8.65 -13.24
C GLN A 31 -22.45 -9.98 -13.09
N PRO A 32 -23.74 -9.96 -12.73
CA PRO A 32 -24.34 -11.14 -12.13
C PRO A 32 -24.78 -12.11 -13.22
N SER A 33 -24.05 -13.21 -13.37
CA SER A 33 -24.47 -14.32 -14.23
C SER A 33 -25.79 -14.95 -13.74
N TRP A 34 -26.04 -14.90 -12.42
CA TRP A 34 -27.30 -15.36 -11.81
C TRP A 34 -28.53 -14.61 -12.36
N GLY A 35 -28.35 -13.35 -12.76
CA GLY A 35 -29.46 -12.58 -13.32
C GLY A 35 -30.01 -13.20 -14.60
N PHE A 36 -29.17 -13.86 -15.40
CA PHE A 36 -29.64 -14.52 -16.62
C PHE A 36 -30.36 -15.84 -16.36
N THR A 37 -30.12 -16.48 -15.21
CA THR A 37 -30.71 -17.78 -14.86
C THR A 37 -32.07 -17.68 -14.17
N GLN A 38 -32.55 -16.48 -13.90
CA GLN A 38 -33.82 -16.27 -13.21
C GLN A 38 -35.02 -16.45 -14.12
N ASP A 39 -36.02 -17.20 -13.66
CA ASP A 39 -37.23 -17.47 -14.43
C ASP A 39 -38.07 -16.19 -14.60
N GLY A 40 -38.51 -15.93 -15.83
CA GLY A 40 -39.38 -14.80 -16.14
C GLY A 40 -38.69 -13.43 -16.18
N THR A 41 -39.52 -12.41 -16.28
CA THR A 41 -39.11 -10.99 -16.17
C THR A 41 -38.88 -10.63 -14.71
N PHE A 42 -37.72 -10.06 -14.40
CA PHE A 42 -37.40 -9.61 -13.05
C PHE A 42 -36.50 -8.37 -13.09
N ALA A 43 -36.43 -7.69 -11.94
CA ALA A 43 -35.49 -6.62 -11.69
C ALA A 43 -34.89 -6.77 -10.29
N TYR A 44 -33.68 -6.27 -10.10
CA TYR A 44 -33.04 -6.21 -8.79
C TYR A 44 -32.32 -4.88 -8.59
N ILE A 45 -32.18 -4.53 -7.31
CA ILE A 45 -31.29 -3.50 -6.81
C ILE A 45 -30.54 -4.10 -5.63
N GLU A 46 -29.25 -3.84 -5.57
CA GLU A 46 -28.36 -4.32 -4.54
C GLU A 46 -27.53 -3.14 -4.03
N ARG A 47 -27.46 -3.00 -2.71
CA ARG A 47 -26.59 -2.02 -2.06
C ARG A 47 -25.59 -2.77 -1.22
N ILE A 48 -24.32 -2.52 -1.48
CA ILE A 48 -23.22 -3.16 -0.77
C ILE A 48 -22.53 -2.09 0.06
N THR A 49 -22.31 -2.39 1.34
CA THR A 49 -21.62 -1.49 2.27
C THR A 49 -20.42 -2.23 2.83
N ILE A 50 -19.26 -1.57 2.78
CA ILE A 50 -18.00 -2.12 3.27
C ILE A 50 -17.45 -1.15 4.32
N ASP A 51 -17.26 -1.67 5.53
CA ASP A 51 -16.75 -0.97 6.71
C ASP A 51 -15.43 -1.64 7.17
N PRO A 52 -14.31 -1.35 6.47
CA PRO A 52 -13.05 -2.01 6.73
C PRO A 52 -12.29 -1.34 7.88
N SER A 53 -11.55 -2.14 8.64
CA SER A 53 -10.58 -1.65 9.62
C SER A 53 -9.20 -2.19 9.28
N ILE A 54 -8.31 -1.34 8.76
CA ILE A 54 -6.93 -1.66 8.40
C ILE A 54 -5.99 -0.74 9.17
N SER A 55 -5.28 -1.29 10.16
CA SER A 55 -4.27 -0.58 10.96
C SER A 55 -2.92 -1.28 10.83
N GLY A 56 -1.83 -0.57 11.14
CA GLY A 56 -0.49 -1.13 11.08
C GLY A 56 0.55 -0.24 11.72
N LYS A 57 1.83 -0.49 11.39
CA LYS A 57 2.95 0.34 11.80
C LYS A 57 3.80 0.73 10.60
N ASP A 58 4.37 1.94 10.62
CA ASP A 58 5.34 2.36 9.62
C ASP A 58 6.72 1.72 9.85
N ASN A 59 7.64 1.89 8.89
CA ASN A 59 9.01 1.40 9.00
C ASN A 59 9.92 2.54 9.46
N ALA A 60 10.57 2.38 10.62
CA ALA A 60 11.49 3.36 11.21
C ALA A 60 12.93 3.25 10.67
N ALA A 61 13.24 2.30 9.78
CA ALA A 61 14.59 2.10 9.28
C ALA A 61 15.14 3.35 8.57
N THR A 62 16.38 3.71 8.86
CA THR A 62 17.10 4.82 8.21
C THR A 62 17.40 4.55 6.73
N THR A 63 17.37 3.28 6.30
CA THR A 63 17.45 2.90 4.88
C THR A 63 16.48 1.76 4.63
N PRO A 64 15.19 2.05 4.41
CA PRO A 64 14.18 1.01 4.20
C PRO A 64 14.50 0.17 2.97
N SER A 65 14.30 -1.15 3.08
CA SER A 65 14.46 -2.14 2.00
C SER A 65 13.34 -3.17 2.13
N PRO A 66 12.97 -3.89 1.05
CA PRO A 66 12.05 -5.03 1.14
C PRO A 66 12.44 -6.10 2.18
N THR A 67 13.71 -6.14 2.59
CA THR A 67 14.24 -7.10 3.59
C THR A 67 14.62 -6.46 4.93
N THR A 68 14.41 -5.16 5.10
CA THR A 68 14.82 -4.42 6.31
C THR A 68 13.63 -3.65 6.86
N TYR A 69 13.09 -4.15 7.97
CA TYR A 69 11.98 -3.56 8.70
C TYR A 69 12.42 -3.29 10.13
N GLU A 70 12.29 -2.03 10.55
CA GLU A 70 12.35 -1.62 11.94
C GLU A 70 10.97 -1.10 12.31
N GLU A 71 10.42 -1.58 13.43
CA GLU A 71 9.10 -1.16 13.87
C GLU A 71 9.07 0.36 14.15
N GLY A 72 8.15 1.06 13.51
CA GLY A 72 7.96 2.49 13.70
C GLY A 72 6.63 2.83 14.39
N ARG A 73 6.02 3.92 13.94
CA ARG A 73 4.85 4.54 14.54
C ARG A 73 3.58 3.84 14.10
N ASP A 74 2.59 3.87 14.98
CA ASP A 74 1.25 3.34 14.68
C ASP A 74 0.59 4.15 13.56
N ILE A 75 -0.09 3.42 12.68
CA ILE A 75 -0.97 3.94 11.66
C ILE A 75 -2.39 3.60 12.10
N ASN A 76 -3.21 4.64 12.23
CA ASN A 76 -4.64 4.49 12.49
C ASN A 76 -5.35 3.77 11.34
N ASN A 77 -6.65 3.50 11.49
CA ASN A 77 -7.43 2.91 10.40
C ASN A 77 -7.26 3.72 9.11
N MET A 78 -6.61 3.12 8.12
CA MET A 78 -6.33 3.75 6.83
C MET A 78 -7.41 3.46 5.79
N ALA A 79 -8.29 2.49 6.05
CA ALA A 79 -9.34 2.12 5.11
C ALA A 79 -10.60 2.92 5.41
N LEU A 80 -11.09 3.64 4.41
CA LEU A 80 -12.33 4.39 4.52
C LEU A 80 -13.53 3.51 4.13
N ASN A 81 -14.69 3.88 4.65
CA ASN A 81 -15.94 3.20 4.36
C ASN A 81 -16.41 3.58 2.97
N TYR A 82 -16.90 2.61 2.21
CA TYR A 82 -17.44 2.87 0.88
C TYR A 82 -18.66 1.99 0.61
N ASP A 83 -19.56 2.51 -0.21
CA ASP A 83 -20.75 1.83 -0.67
C ASP A 83 -20.92 1.96 -2.17
N PHE A 84 -21.55 0.95 -2.76
CA PHE A 84 -21.88 0.93 -4.17
C PHE A 84 -23.24 0.28 -4.39
N ILE A 85 -23.86 0.65 -5.51
CA ILE A 85 -25.17 0.19 -5.91
C ILE A 85 -25.07 -0.52 -7.25
N ASN A 86 -25.60 -1.73 -7.28
CA ASN A 86 -25.75 -2.53 -8.48
C ASN A 86 -27.24 -2.68 -8.78
N TYR A 87 -27.61 -2.67 -10.05
CA TYR A 87 -28.99 -2.88 -10.43
C TYR A 87 -29.08 -3.44 -11.84
N GLY A 88 -30.15 -4.15 -12.12
CA GLY A 88 -30.37 -4.70 -13.43
C GLY A 88 -31.78 -5.24 -13.59
N ALA A 89 -32.14 -5.47 -14.84
CA ALA A 89 -33.42 -6.05 -15.21
C ALA A 89 -33.22 -6.99 -16.37
N LYS A 90 -34.03 -8.05 -16.39
CA LYS A 90 -34.16 -8.99 -17.51
C LYS A 90 -35.63 -9.11 -17.87
N ALA A 91 -35.90 -9.21 -19.16
CA ALA A 91 -37.21 -9.62 -19.67
C ALA A 91 -37.04 -10.82 -20.61
N ASP A 92 -37.98 -11.75 -20.52
CA ASP A 92 -38.11 -12.81 -21.50
C ASP A 92 -38.85 -12.25 -22.72
N VAL A 93 -38.18 -12.26 -23.87
CA VAL A 93 -38.76 -11.83 -25.14
C VAL A 93 -39.69 -12.91 -25.69
N ASN A 94 -39.32 -14.19 -25.47
CA ASN A 94 -40.12 -15.38 -25.73
C ASN A 94 -39.50 -16.60 -25.00
N ASP A 95 -40.09 -17.79 -25.19
CA ASP A 95 -39.67 -19.07 -24.58
C ASP A 95 -38.21 -19.49 -24.85
N LYS A 96 -37.46 -18.78 -25.70
CA LYS A 96 -36.08 -19.11 -26.09
C LYS A 96 -35.10 -17.95 -25.94
N VAL A 97 -35.60 -16.72 -25.80
CA VAL A 97 -34.76 -15.52 -25.85
C VAL A 97 -35.14 -14.58 -24.72
N SER A 98 -34.14 -14.14 -23.97
CA SER A 98 -34.26 -13.12 -22.94
C SER A 98 -33.22 -12.04 -23.18
N VAL A 99 -33.53 -10.81 -22.79
CA VAL A 99 -32.61 -9.66 -22.83
C VAL A 99 -32.53 -9.05 -21.45
N GLY A 100 -31.32 -8.76 -20.98
CA GLY A 100 -31.11 -8.08 -19.72
C GLY A 100 -30.06 -6.98 -19.83
N VAL A 101 -30.22 -5.97 -18.99
CA VAL A 101 -29.30 -4.84 -18.82
C VAL A 101 -28.91 -4.78 -17.36
N PHE A 102 -27.61 -4.74 -17.10
CA PHE A 102 -27.03 -4.82 -15.77
C PHE A 102 -26.01 -3.71 -15.61
N PHE A 103 -26.13 -2.95 -14.53
CA PHE A 103 -25.17 -1.96 -14.08
C PHE A 103 -24.51 -2.47 -12.80
N ASP A 104 -23.19 -2.42 -12.78
CA ASP A 104 -22.35 -2.81 -11.66
C ASP A 104 -21.22 -1.78 -11.50
N GLN A 105 -20.76 -1.58 -10.25
CA GLN A 105 -19.59 -0.77 -9.94
C GLN A 105 -18.39 -1.68 -9.60
N PRO A 106 -17.46 -1.92 -10.55
CA PRO A 106 -16.48 -3.00 -10.42
C PRO A 106 -15.24 -2.65 -9.57
N TRP A 107 -15.22 -1.47 -8.95
CA TRP A 107 -14.09 -0.96 -8.17
C TRP A 107 -14.58 -0.22 -6.93
N GLY A 108 -13.86 -0.39 -5.83
CA GLY A 108 -14.10 0.34 -4.60
C GLY A 108 -13.02 0.00 -3.59
N ALA A 109 -12.08 0.91 -3.41
CA ALA A 109 -11.14 0.92 -2.30
C ALA A 109 -10.79 2.38 -2.06
N ASP A 110 -11.01 2.84 -0.84
CA ASP A 110 -10.67 4.20 -0.44
C ASP A 110 -9.73 4.13 0.77
N VAL A 111 -8.59 4.80 0.64
CA VAL A 111 -7.48 4.68 1.58
C VAL A 111 -6.92 6.07 1.86
N GLU A 112 -6.91 6.42 3.13
CA GLU A 112 -6.36 7.68 3.61
C GLU A 112 -5.35 7.43 4.74
N PHE A 113 -4.11 7.88 4.54
CA PHE A 113 -3.11 7.89 5.60
C PHE A 113 -3.15 9.24 6.32
N THR A 114 -3.37 9.20 7.64
CA THR A 114 -3.42 10.39 8.49
C THR A 114 -2.50 10.25 9.71
N GLY A 115 -2.23 11.37 10.39
CA GLY A 115 -1.43 11.38 11.61
C GLY A 115 0.08 11.46 11.38
N ASN A 116 0.85 11.08 12.40
CA ASN A 116 2.30 11.20 12.42
C ASN A 116 2.95 9.86 12.05
N ASN A 117 3.05 9.56 10.75
CA ASN A 117 3.69 8.36 10.20
C ASN A 117 4.41 8.66 8.86
N ASN A 118 5.19 7.71 8.35
CA ASN A 118 6.00 7.84 7.13
C ASN A 118 5.19 7.81 5.82
N PHE A 119 3.88 7.61 5.88
CA PHE A 119 2.99 7.65 4.70
C PHE A 119 2.40 9.05 4.44
N VAL A 120 2.62 10.01 5.34
CA VAL A 120 2.15 11.40 5.22
C VAL A 120 3.33 12.36 5.04
N ASN A 121 3.24 13.26 4.05
CA ASN A 121 4.30 14.21 3.64
C ASN A 121 4.61 15.33 4.68
N GLY A 122 4.23 15.14 5.94
CA GLY A 122 4.45 16.08 7.06
C GLY A 122 5.45 15.58 8.10
N THR A 123 5.89 14.32 8.05
CA THR A 123 6.89 13.84 9.01
C THR A 123 8.29 14.09 8.47
N VAL A 124 9.12 14.80 9.26
CA VAL A 124 10.58 14.80 9.08
C VAL A 124 11.09 13.35 9.16
N SER A 125 11.60 12.82 8.05
CA SER A 125 12.06 11.43 7.98
C SER A 125 13.23 11.17 8.94
N ALA A 126 13.43 9.92 9.34
CA ALA A 126 14.57 9.52 10.18
C ALA A 126 15.92 9.96 9.57
N GLN A 127 16.00 9.95 8.23
CA GLN A 127 17.16 10.42 7.46
C GLN A 127 17.36 11.93 7.58
N GLN A 128 16.28 12.72 7.55
CA GLN A 128 16.34 14.17 7.75
C GLN A 128 16.77 14.52 9.19
N VAL A 129 16.28 13.78 10.20
CA VAL A 129 16.71 13.94 11.60
C VAL A 129 18.18 13.55 11.78
N ALA A 130 18.61 12.40 11.22
CA ALA A 130 19.99 11.95 11.29
C ALA A 130 20.95 12.94 10.59
N GLY A 131 20.57 13.45 9.42
CA GLY A 131 21.31 14.46 8.68
C GLY A 131 21.46 15.77 9.46
N ALA A 132 20.39 16.24 10.11
CA ALA A 132 20.45 17.42 10.98
C ALA A 132 21.38 17.21 12.18
N GLY A 133 21.35 16.03 12.80
CA GLY A 133 22.25 15.67 13.90
C GLY A 133 23.72 15.62 13.48
N GLN A 134 24.04 15.09 12.31
CA GLN A 134 25.40 15.09 11.75
C GLN A 134 25.89 16.51 11.43
N ALA A 135 25.04 17.34 10.82
CA ALA A 135 25.36 18.74 10.53
C ALA A 135 25.63 19.54 11.81
N ALA A 136 24.83 19.34 12.87
CA ALA A 136 25.03 19.97 14.17
C ALA A 136 26.36 19.57 14.81
N GLN A 137 26.74 18.29 14.75
CA GLN A 137 28.02 17.80 15.26
C GLN A 137 29.22 18.35 14.49
N ALA A 138 29.12 18.44 13.16
CA ALA A 138 30.15 19.04 12.32
C ALA A 138 30.35 20.53 12.67
N ALA A 139 29.26 21.28 12.85
CA ALA A 139 29.32 22.69 13.26
C ALA A 139 29.94 22.87 14.65
N ALA A 140 29.57 22.03 15.62
CA ALA A 140 30.15 22.06 16.98
C ALA A 140 31.66 21.74 16.97
N THR A 141 32.09 20.81 16.12
CA THR A 141 33.50 20.45 15.97
C THR A 141 34.28 21.59 15.34
N ALA A 142 33.76 22.20 14.26
CA ALA A 142 34.38 23.36 13.62
C ALA A 142 34.54 24.54 14.60
N ALA A 143 33.52 24.81 15.43
CA ALA A 143 33.58 25.86 16.44
C ALA A 143 34.64 25.59 17.52
N LYS A 144 34.77 24.34 18.01
CA LYS A 144 35.81 23.96 18.97
C LYS A 144 37.22 24.10 18.39
N THR A 145 37.42 23.68 17.15
CA THR A 145 38.71 23.83 16.47
C THR A 145 39.07 25.30 16.27
N ALA A 146 38.11 26.14 15.89
CA ALA A 146 38.31 27.58 15.77
C ALA A 146 38.66 28.24 17.12
N ALA A 147 37.97 27.84 18.21
CA ALA A 147 38.26 28.34 19.56
C ALA A 147 39.65 27.90 20.06
N ALA A 148 40.04 26.65 19.78
CA ALA A 148 41.37 26.15 20.11
C ALA A 148 42.47 26.88 19.33
N ALA A 149 42.26 27.14 18.04
CA ALA A 149 43.19 27.92 17.22
C ALA A 149 43.34 29.36 17.73
N TYR A 150 42.25 29.98 18.18
CA TYR A 150 42.28 31.32 18.80
C TYR A 150 43.03 31.34 20.14
N GLN A 151 42.95 30.27 20.94
CA GLN A 151 43.71 30.16 22.19
C GLN A 151 45.20 29.86 21.96
N ALA A 152 45.53 29.14 20.88
CA ALA A 152 46.91 28.77 20.54
C ALA A 152 47.73 29.92 19.93
N ASP A 153 47.08 30.98 19.41
CA ASP A 153 47.73 32.19 18.88
C ASP A 153 47.33 33.44 19.69
N PRO A 154 48.16 33.86 20.68
CA PRO A 154 47.89 35.03 21.51
C PRO A 154 47.87 36.36 20.74
N THR A 155 48.38 36.40 19.51
CA THR A 155 48.45 37.64 18.71
C THR A 155 47.12 38.00 18.05
N ASN A 156 46.17 37.05 17.99
CA ASN A 156 44.80 37.26 17.49
C ASN A 156 43.82 37.71 18.58
N GLN A 157 44.24 37.85 19.83
CA GLN A 157 43.39 38.41 20.89
C GLN A 157 43.30 39.93 20.74
N PRO A 158 42.10 40.55 20.71
CA PRO A 158 41.99 42.00 20.66
C PRO A 158 42.68 42.58 21.89
N ASN A 159 43.67 43.45 21.66
CA ASN A 159 44.47 44.07 22.70
C ASN A 159 43.54 44.89 23.63
N THR A 160 43.19 44.32 24.78
CA THR A 160 42.26 44.90 25.76
C THR A 160 42.98 45.76 26.81
N ARG A 161 44.09 46.41 26.43
CA ARG A 161 44.78 47.35 27.32
C ARG A 161 44.25 48.77 27.09
N LEU A 162 43.37 49.20 27.99
CA LEU A 162 43.11 50.62 28.31
C LEU A 162 44.33 51.24 28.99
#